data_AF-A0A7Z0JC77-F1
#
_entry.id   AF-A0A7Z0JC77-F1
#
_cell.length_a   1.000
_cell.length_b   1.000
_cell.length_c   1.000
_cell.angle_alpha   90.00
_cell.angle_beta   90.00
_cell.angle_gamma   90.00
#
_symmetry.space_group_name_H-M   'P 1'
#
loop_
_entity.id
_entity.type
_entity.pdbx_description
1 polymer ?
#
loop_
_entity_poly.entity_id
_entity_poly.type
_entity_poly.pdbx_seq_one_letter_code
_entity_poly.pdbx_strand_id
1 'polypeptide(L)'
;MIATLTGLGLSSAAGLNAYIPLLAVGLIARFTDLLPLGAAWQWLEHPVTLVSLTVLLVIEFAADKLPALDSLNDAVQTVIRPSAGGITFGAGASAVDLTELTGTASASASAAETGDGVSWLPVIAGMVIALAFHAAKTLARPVLNSVSFGMAAPVVSFLEDVASFVTSLVAILLPLLILVVFPLMVATGVWAVRRRRRRRAERVEQDGAPAGWRGRLGRGGR
;
A
#
# COMPACT_ATOMS: atom_id res chain seq x y z
N MET A 1 -19.29 -7.91 -3.17
CA MET A 1 -18.87 -7.32 -1.87
C MET A 1 -17.61 -7.98 -1.30
N ILE A 2 -17.56 -9.31 -1.18
CA ILE A 2 -16.39 -10.00 -0.63
C ILE A 2 -15.15 -9.85 -1.53
N ALA A 3 -15.28 -10.13 -2.84
CA ALA A 3 -14.19 -10.00 -3.82
C ALA A 3 -13.57 -8.58 -3.83
N THR A 4 -14.41 -7.55 -3.77
CA THR A 4 -13.98 -6.15 -3.73
C THR A 4 -13.22 -5.81 -2.45
N LEU A 5 -13.55 -6.44 -1.31
CA LEU A 5 -12.82 -6.26 -0.06
C LEU A 5 -11.46 -6.97 -0.11
N THR A 6 -11.41 -8.17 -0.67
CA THR A 6 -10.14 -8.89 -0.95
C THR A 6 -9.23 -8.05 -1.84
N GLY A 7 -9.75 -7.54 -2.97
CA GLY A 7 -9.00 -6.67 -3.87
C GLY A 7 -8.51 -5.37 -3.20
N LEU A 8 -9.36 -4.71 -2.40
CA LEU A 8 -9.00 -3.52 -1.61
C LEU A 8 -7.85 -3.81 -0.65
N GLY A 9 -7.96 -4.89 0.12
CA GLY A 9 -6.92 -5.30 1.07
C GLY A 9 -5.60 -5.63 0.39
N LEU A 10 -5.64 -6.44 -0.67
CA LEU A 10 -4.44 -6.82 -1.42
C LEU A 10 -3.76 -5.64 -2.09
N SER A 11 -4.52 -4.72 -2.70
CA SER A 11 -3.97 -3.51 -3.30
C SER A 11 -3.35 -2.57 -2.25
N SER A 12 -4.00 -2.42 -1.09
CA SER A 12 -3.42 -1.64 0.01
C SER A 12 -2.10 -2.25 0.52
N ALA A 13 -2.02 -3.58 0.62
CA ALA A 13 -0.79 -4.30 0.94
C ALA A 13 0.27 -4.14 -0.14
N ALA A 14 -0.12 -4.12 -1.43
CA ALA A 14 0.78 -3.95 -2.57
C ALA A 14 1.44 -2.58 -2.61
N GLY A 15 0.74 -1.55 -2.12
CA GLY A 15 1.32 -0.22 -1.93
C GLY A 15 2.42 -0.18 -0.87
N LEU A 16 2.39 -1.10 0.11
CA LEU A 16 3.40 -1.24 1.19
C LEU A 16 4.55 -2.20 0.83
N ASN A 17 4.29 -3.26 0.05
CA ASN A 17 5.29 -4.13 -0.57
C ASN A 17 4.67 -4.75 -1.83
N ALA A 18 5.30 -4.60 -2.99
CA ALA A 18 4.70 -5.03 -4.25
C ALA A 18 4.58 -6.55 -4.37
N TYR A 19 5.62 -7.27 -3.96
CA TYR A 19 5.78 -8.69 -4.27
C TYR A 19 5.09 -9.61 -3.27
N ILE A 20 5.00 -9.22 -1.98
CA ILE A 20 4.31 -10.04 -0.96
C ILE A 20 2.86 -10.37 -1.33
N PRO A 21 1.97 -9.42 -1.66
CA PRO A 21 0.58 -9.73 -2.02
C PRO A 21 0.49 -10.51 -3.34
N LEU A 22 1.33 -10.20 -4.34
CA LEU A 22 1.38 -10.96 -5.59
C LEU A 22 1.76 -12.42 -5.35
N LEU A 23 2.79 -12.64 -4.54
CA LEU A 23 3.27 -13.97 -4.18
C LEU A 23 2.25 -14.71 -3.32
N ALA A 24 1.58 -14.01 -2.38
CA ALA A 24 0.52 -14.58 -1.56
C ALA A 24 -0.67 -15.05 -2.42
N VAL A 25 -1.13 -14.22 -3.36
CA VAL A 25 -2.20 -14.58 -4.32
C VAL A 25 -1.79 -15.82 -5.12
N GLY A 26 -0.61 -15.81 -5.74
CA GLY A 26 -0.16 -16.92 -6.58
C GLY A 26 0.09 -18.22 -5.81
N LEU A 27 0.65 -18.16 -4.59
CA LEU A 27 0.88 -19.34 -3.76
C LEU A 27 -0.43 -19.95 -3.26
N ILE A 28 -1.37 -19.12 -2.80
CA ILE A 28 -2.66 -19.59 -2.32
C ILE A 28 -3.46 -20.19 -3.48
N ALA A 29 -3.50 -19.55 -4.64
CA ALA A 29 -4.15 -20.09 -5.83
C ALA A 29 -3.53 -21.43 -6.28
N ARG A 30 -2.20 -21.55 -6.22
CA ARG A 30 -1.49 -22.76 -6.65
C ARG A 30 -1.72 -23.97 -5.74
N PHE A 31 -1.68 -23.76 -4.43
CA PHE A 31 -1.60 -24.84 -3.45
C PHE A 31 -2.91 -25.07 -2.68
N THR A 32 -3.92 -24.23 -2.90
CA THR A 32 -5.23 -24.34 -2.24
C THR A 32 -6.35 -23.93 -3.19
N ASP A 33 -7.57 -24.37 -2.91
CA ASP A 33 -8.76 -23.94 -3.65
C ASP A 33 -9.42 -22.67 -3.05
N LEU A 34 -8.71 -21.96 -2.14
CA LEU A 34 -9.27 -20.81 -1.42
C LEU A 34 -9.40 -19.56 -2.30
N LEU A 35 -8.61 -19.47 -3.37
CA LEU A 35 -8.58 -18.30 -4.25
C LEU A 35 -8.47 -18.75 -5.72
N PRO A 36 -9.55 -19.30 -6.30
CA PRO A 36 -9.54 -19.74 -7.69
C PRO A 36 -9.37 -18.52 -8.61
N LEU A 37 -8.34 -18.54 -9.45
CA LEU A 37 -8.05 -17.45 -10.37
C LEU A 37 -8.79 -17.63 -11.69
N GLY A 38 -9.43 -16.54 -12.16
CA GLY A 38 -9.99 -16.50 -13.50
C GLY A 38 -8.90 -16.69 -14.58
N ALA A 39 -9.30 -17.09 -15.79
CA ALA A 39 -8.38 -17.45 -16.89
C ALA A 39 -7.30 -16.39 -17.16
N ALA A 40 -7.66 -15.10 -17.10
CA ALA A 40 -6.73 -13.99 -17.31
C ALA A 40 -5.64 -13.84 -16.23
N TRP A 41 -5.80 -14.50 -15.07
CA TRP A 41 -4.93 -14.38 -13.90
C TRP A 41 -4.19 -15.66 -13.54
N GLN A 42 -4.50 -16.80 -14.17
CA GLN A 42 -3.87 -18.10 -13.89
C GLN A 42 -2.34 -18.08 -14.01
N TRP A 43 -1.78 -17.17 -14.81
CA TRP A 43 -0.33 -17.00 -14.91
C TRP A 43 0.33 -16.63 -13.56
N LEU A 44 -0.41 -16.08 -12.57
CA LEU A 44 0.12 -15.79 -11.23
C LEU A 44 0.51 -17.06 -10.46
N GLU A 45 -0.19 -18.17 -10.67
CA GLU A 45 0.02 -19.44 -9.95
C GLU A 45 1.08 -20.33 -10.63
N HIS A 46 1.57 -19.90 -11.79
CA HIS A 46 2.58 -20.63 -12.56
C HIS A 46 3.94 -20.65 -11.81
N PRO A 47 4.65 -21.79 -11.73
CA PRO A 47 5.88 -21.92 -10.93
C PRO A 47 6.94 -20.88 -11.28
N VAL A 48 7.10 -20.58 -12.57
CA VAL A 48 8.08 -19.59 -13.05
C VAL A 48 7.74 -18.20 -12.54
N THR A 49 6.45 -17.84 -12.51
CA THR A 49 5.99 -16.56 -11.95
C THR A 49 6.28 -16.49 -10.46
N LEU A 50 5.97 -17.55 -9.70
CA LEU A 50 6.22 -17.61 -8.26
C LEU A 50 7.71 -17.51 -7.91
N VAL A 51 8.57 -18.22 -8.64
CA VAL A 51 10.02 -18.13 -8.47
C VAL A 51 10.50 -16.71 -8.79
N SER A 52 10.02 -16.11 -9.88
CA SER A 52 10.39 -14.74 -10.26
C SER A 52 9.95 -13.72 -9.20
N LEU A 53 8.72 -13.81 -8.70
CA LEU A 53 8.20 -12.95 -7.63
C LEU A 53 8.98 -13.15 -6.33
N THR A 54 9.39 -14.38 -6.01
CA THR A 54 10.21 -14.68 -4.83
C THR A 54 11.59 -14.03 -4.95
N VAL A 55 12.24 -14.15 -6.10
CA VAL A 55 13.54 -13.50 -6.36
C VAL A 55 13.41 -11.98 -6.27
N LEU A 56 12.38 -11.41 -6.89
CA LEU A 56 12.11 -9.97 -6.82
C LEU A 56 11.84 -9.49 -5.40
N LEU A 57 11.10 -10.27 -4.60
CA LEU A 57 10.88 -9.99 -3.18
C LEU A 57 12.19 -9.97 -2.39
N VAL A 58 13.08 -10.94 -2.62
CA VAL A 58 14.40 -10.98 -1.97
C VAL A 58 15.25 -9.76 -2.37
N ILE A 59 15.22 -9.38 -3.64
CA ILE A 59 15.93 -8.20 -4.14
C ILE A 59 15.38 -6.93 -3.48
N GLU A 60 14.05 -6.76 -3.44
CA GLU A 60 13.42 -5.61 -2.79
C GLU A 60 13.78 -5.53 -1.30
N PHE A 61 13.68 -6.66 -0.60
CA PHE A 61 14.02 -6.75 0.82
C PHE A 61 15.49 -6.39 1.11
N ALA A 62 16.41 -6.77 0.21
CA ALA A 62 17.81 -6.38 0.32
C ALA A 62 18.02 -4.89 -0.02
N ALA A 63 17.37 -4.40 -1.08
CA ALA A 63 17.49 -3.02 -1.53
C ALA A 63 16.97 -2.01 -0.50
N ASP A 64 15.83 -2.30 0.14
CA ASP A 64 15.21 -1.43 1.15
C ASP A 64 16.07 -1.25 2.41
N LYS A 65 17.04 -2.13 2.65
CA LYS A 65 17.95 -2.06 3.81
C LYS A 65 19.21 -1.26 3.54
N LEU A 66 19.48 -0.91 2.27
CA LEU A 66 20.68 -0.19 1.86
C LEU A 66 20.31 1.27 1.55
N PRO A 67 20.64 2.24 2.44
CA PRO A 67 20.28 3.65 2.23
C PRO A 67 20.82 4.23 0.91
N ALA A 68 21.92 3.69 0.38
CA ALA A 68 22.51 4.09 -0.89
C ALA A 68 21.63 3.77 -2.11
N LEU A 69 20.72 2.79 -2.00
CA LEU A 69 19.83 2.37 -3.07
C LEU A 69 18.42 2.96 -2.94
N ASP A 70 18.14 3.72 -1.88
CA ASP A 70 16.80 4.22 -1.51
C ASP A 70 16.13 4.99 -2.64
N SER A 71 16.85 5.91 -3.30
CA SER A 71 16.32 6.75 -4.38
C SER A 71 16.02 5.97 -5.67
N LEU A 72 16.91 5.04 -6.05
CA LEU A 72 16.72 4.20 -7.22
C LEU A 72 15.57 3.22 -7.01
N ASN A 73 15.53 2.58 -5.82
CA ASN A 73 14.46 1.66 -5.48
C ASN A 73 13.11 2.39 -5.45
N ASP A 74 13.01 3.57 -4.84
CA ASP A 74 11.77 4.35 -4.83
C ASP A 74 11.31 4.74 -6.25
N ALA A 75 12.24 5.11 -7.14
CA ALA A 75 11.91 5.43 -8.53
C ALA A 75 11.32 4.22 -9.27
N VAL A 76 11.94 3.05 -9.13
CA VAL A 76 11.45 1.79 -9.73
C VAL A 76 10.08 1.41 -9.15
N GLN A 77 9.94 1.52 -7.83
CA GLN A 77 8.74 1.11 -7.10
C GLN A 77 7.54 2.03 -7.33
N THR A 78 7.77 3.26 -7.82
CA THR A 78 6.70 4.18 -8.25
C THR A 78 5.89 3.60 -9.43
N VAL A 79 6.49 2.70 -10.22
CA VAL A 79 5.80 1.97 -11.30
C VAL A 79 5.35 0.59 -10.83
N ILE A 80 6.25 -0.17 -10.18
CA ILE A 80 5.99 -1.57 -9.84
C ILE A 80 4.85 -1.71 -8.82
N ARG A 81 4.79 -0.89 -7.78
CA ARG A 81 3.77 -1.02 -6.72
C ARG A 81 2.36 -0.74 -7.20
N PRO A 82 2.10 0.35 -7.96
CA PRO A 82 0.78 0.53 -8.59
C PRO A 82 0.41 -0.65 -9.49
N SER A 83 1.33 -1.13 -10.34
CA SER A 83 1.07 -2.29 -11.19
C SER A 83 0.71 -3.54 -10.38
N ALA A 84 1.46 -3.84 -9.33
CA ALA A 84 1.18 -4.95 -8.42
C ALA A 84 -0.18 -4.79 -7.72
N GLY A 85 -0.52 -3.57 -7.28
CA GLY A 85 -1.81 -3.25 -6.69
C GLY A 85 -2.97 -3.44 -7.65
N GLY A 86 -2.79 -3.08 -8.93
CA GLY A 86 -3.80 -3.31 -9.96
C GLY A 86 -4.00 -4.78 -10.26
N ILE A 87 -2.91 -5.54 -10.42
CA ILE A 87 -2.97 -6.98 -10.69
C ILE A 87 -3.65 -7.71 -9.52
N THR A 88 -3.24 -7.44 -8.29
CA THR A 88 -3.79 -8.12 -7.11
C THR A 88 -5.22 -7.71 -6.81
N PHE A 89 -5.62 -6.47 -7.08
CA PHE A 89 -7.03 -6.08 -7.02
C PHE A 89 -7.84 -6.78 -8.10
N GLY A 90 -7.38 -6.77 -9.35
CA GLY A 90 -8.06 -7.43 -10.47
C GLY A 90 -8.25 -8.92 -10.25
N ALA A 91 -7.19 -9.61 -9.83
CA ALA A 91 -7.22 -11.02 -9.48
C ALA A 91 -8.13 -11.29 -8.26
N GLY A 92 -8.00 -10.53 -7.17
CA GLY A 92 -8.81 -10.71 -5.96
C GLY A 92 -10.29 -10.37 -6.13
N ALA A 93 -10.61 -9.39 -6.99
CA ALA A 93 -11.98 -8.99 -7.30
C ALA A 93 -12.69 -9.94 -8.28
N SER A 94 -11.93 -10.71 -9.06
CA SER A 94 -12.46 -11.72 -9.99
C SER A 94 -12.45 -13.15 -9.42
N ALA A 95 -11.70 -13.40 -8.35
CA ALA A 95 -11.60 -14.73 -7.73
C ALA A 95 -12.86 -15.21 -6.98
N VAL A 96 -13.89 -14.35 -6.84
CA VAL A 96 -15.14 -14.71 -6.15
C VAL A 96 -16.35 -14.26 -6.97
N ASP A 97 -16.92 -15.20 -7.72
CA ASP A 97 -18.24 -15.02 -8.34
C ASP A 97 -19.31 -14.93 -7.24
N LEU A 98 -20.00 -13.79 -7.18
CA LEU A 98 -21.01 -13.48 -6.14
C LEU A 98 -22.44 -13.44 -6.68
N THR A 99 -22.71 -14.03 -7.85
CA THR A 99 -24.08 -14.27 -8.29
C THR A 99 -24.83 -15.21 -7.33
N GLU A 100 -24.12 -16.05 -6.55
CA GLU A 100 -24.75 -17.07 -5.70
C GLU A 100 -25.07 -16.66 -4.25
N LEU A 101 -24.56 -15.55 -3.69
CA LEU A 101 -24.65 -15.33 -2.23
C LEU A 101 -25.47 -14.12 -1.73
N THR A 102 -25.91 -13.17 -2.57
CA THR A 102 -26.65 -12.00 -2.04
C THR A 102 -27.80 -11.46 -2.88
N GLY A 103 -28.05 -11.95 -4.09
CA GLY A 103 -29.21 -11.59 -4.91
C GLY A 103 -29.38 -10.09 -5.27
N THR A 104 -28.60 -9.16 -4.72
CA THR A 104 -28.72 -7.73 -5.02
C THR A 104 -27.38 -7.00 -4.94
N ALA A 105 -27.13 -6.26 -6.02
CA ALA A 105 -26.18 -5.16 -6.19
C ALA A 105 -24.69 -5.47 -5.95
N SER A 106 -24.01 -5.83 -7.03
CA SER A 106 -22.83 -5.05 -7.39
C SER A 106 -23.25 -4.09 -8.48
N ALA A 107 -23.12 -2.78 -8.22
CA ALA A 107 -23.02 -1.78 -9.27
C ALA A 107 -21.80 -2.15 -10.10
N SER A 108 -22.00 -3.05 -11.06
CA SER A 108 -21.11 -3.26 -12.17
C SER A 108 -21.13 -1.95 -12.93
N ALA A 109 -20.20 -1.06 -12.60
CA ALA A 109 -19.75 -0.08 -13.56
C ALA A 109 -19.17 -0.90 -14.72
N SER A 110 -20.06 -1.16 -15.68
CA SER A 110 -19.83 -1.85 -16.94
C SER A 110 -18.83 -1.01 -17.73
N ALA A 111 -17.55 -1.19 -17.43
CA ALA A 111 -16.45 -0.58 -18.15
C ALA A 111 -15.52 -1.70 -18.62
N ALA A 112 -15.63 -1.97 -19.91
CA ALA A 112 -14.69 -2.72 -20.74
C ALA A 112 -14.23 -4.05 -20.14
N GLU A 113 -15.11 -5.06 -20.16
CA GLU A 113 -14.60 -6.40 -20.42
C GLU A 113 -14.00 -6.35 -21.83
N THR A 114 -12.67 -6.28 -21.89
CA THR A 114 -11.94 -6.59 -23.11
C THR A 114 -12.09 -8.09 -23.40
N GLY A 115 -12.05 -8.49 -24.68
CA GLY A 115 -12.21 -9.90 -25.10
C GLY A 115 -11.24 -10.89 -24.44
N ASP A 116 -10.25 -10.38 -23.72
CA ASP A 116 -9.18 -11.09 -23.02
C ASP A 116 -9.59 -11.53 -21.59
N GLY A 117 -10.82 -11.24 -21.15
CA GLY A 117 -11.34 -11.65 -19.83
C GLY A 117 -10.86 -10.80 -18.64
N VAL A 118 -10.22 -9.66 -18.90
CA VAL A 118 -9.80 -8.68 -17.87
C VAL A 118 -10.80 -7.53 -17.82
N SER A 119 -11.30 -7.23 -16.62
CA SER A 119 -11.96 -5.96 -16.33
C SER A 119 -10.92 -4.94 -15.84
N TRP A 120 -10.78 -3.83 -16.57
CA TRP A 120 -9.76 -2.82 -16.28
C TRP A 120 -10.12 -1.89 -15.11
N LEU A 121 -11.39 -1.76 -14.77
CA LEU A 121 -11.82 -0.85 -13.71
C LEU A 121 -11.32 -1.26 -12.31
N PRO A 122 -11.43 -2.54 -11.89
CA PRO A 122 -10.78 -3.05 -10.67
C PRO A 122 -9.27 -2.86 -10.68
N VAL A 123 -8.62 -3.07 -11.83
CA VAL A 123 -7.16 -2.93 -11.99
C VAL A 123 -6.74 -1.48 -11.75
N ILE A 124 -7.40 -0.52 -12.39
CA ILE A 124 -7.11 0.91 -12.21
C ILE A 124 -7.37 1.35 -10.76
N ALA A 125 -8.47 0.89 -10.16
CA ALA A 125 -8.76 1.17 -8.75
C ALA A 125 -7.62 0.65 -7.83
N GLY A 126 -7.17 -0.58 -8.08
CA GLY A 126 -6.02 -1.17 -7.39
C GLY A 126 -4.71 -0.41 -7.59
N MET A 127 -4.46 0.12 -8.79
CA MET A 127 -3.28 0.96 -9.05
C MET A 127 -3.31 2.25 -8.22
N VAL A 128 -4.46 2.92 -8.18
CA VAL A 128 -4.63 4.18 -7.44
C VAL A 128 -4.48 3.97 -5.93
N ILE A 129 -5.08 2.91 -5.40
CA ILE A 129 -4.97 2.58 -3.97
C ILE A 129 -3.51 2.29 -3.61
N ALA A 130 -2.83 1.40 -4.35
CA ALA A 130 -1.43 1.07 -4.07
C ALA A 130 -0.51 2.29 -4.19
N LEU A 131 -0.73 3.15 -5.19
CA LEU A 131 0.02 4.39 -5.34
C LEU A 131 -0.16 5.32 -4.13
N ALA A 132 -1.37 5.42 -3.58
CA ALA A 132 -1.63 6.24 -2.39
C ALA A 132 -0.87 5.75 -1.16
N PHE A 133 -0.82 4.43 -0.95
CA PHE A 133 -0.05 3.81 0.14
C PHE A 133 1.47 3.98 -0.05
N HIS A 134 1.98 3.79 -1.27
CA HIS A 134 3.39 4.01 -1.58
C HIS A 134 3.77 5.49 -1.37
N ALA A 135 2.95 6.43 -1.81
CA ALA A 135 3.17 7.86 -1.60
C ALA A 135 3.21 8.22 -0.11
N ALA A 136 2.36 7.60 0.72
CA ALA A 136 2.41 7.82 2.17
C ALA A 136 3.76 7.36 2.77
N LYS A 137 4.29 6.22 2.30
CA LYS A 137 5.60 5.66 2.69
C LYS A 137 6.75 6.56 2.26
N THR A 138 6.82 6.97 0.99
CA THR A 138 7.93 7.80 0.48
C THR A 138 7.99 9.15 1.19
N LEU A 139 6.84 9.73 1.54
CA LEU A 139 6.76 10.95 2.35
C LEU A 139 7.16 10.73 3.81
N ALA A 140 7.08 9.50 4.32
CA ALA A 140 7.44 9.17 5.70
C ALA A 140 8.96 9.03 5.89
N ARG A 141 9.67 8.45 4.92
CA ARG A 141 11.09 8.05 4.99
C ARG A 141 12.07 9.19 5.38
N PRO A 142 12.06 10.39 4.76
CA PRO A 142 13.04 11.43 5.08
C PRO A 142 12.99 11.90 6.54
N VAL A 143 11.80 11.94 7.11
CA VAL A 143 11.58 12.34 8.51
C VAL A 143 12.06 11.25 9.47
N LEU A 144 11.85 9.98 9.14
CA LEU A 144 12.28 8.87 9.99
C LEU A 144 13.81 8.70 9.93
N ASN A 145 14.41 8.87 8.76
CA ASN A 145 15.87 8.76 8.57
C ASN A 145 16.63 9.93 9.21
N SER A 146 16.08 11.15 9.18
CA SER A 146 16.71 12.32 9.82
C SER A 146 16.75 12.23 11.35
N VAL A 147 15.82 11.51 11.98
CA VAL A 147 15.77 11.35 13.45
C VAL A 147 16.64 10.18 13.93
N SER A 148 16.95 9.23 13.07
CA SER A 148 17.55 7.93 13.44
C SER A 148 18.96 7.70 12.86
N PHE A 149 19.58 8.71 12.26
CA PHE A 149 20.87 8.58 11.54
C PHE A 149 20.88 7.42 10.53
N GLY A 150 19.74 7.16 9.88
CA GLY A 150 19.59 6.11 8.86
C GLY A 150 19.15 4.73 9.37
N MET A 151 19.02 4.53 10.69
CA MET A 151 18.61 3.23 11.25
C MET A 151 17.10 2.97 11.23
N ALA A 152 16.26 3.99 11.01
CA ALA A 152 14.82 3.79 10.92
C ALA A 152 14.40 3.08 9.64
N ALA A 153 15.10 3.28 8.51
CA ALA A 153 14.70 2.71 7.22
C ALA A 153 14.60 1.16 7.26
N PRO A 154 15.59 0.40 7.75
CA PRO A 154 15.48 -1.06 7.83
C PRO A 154 14.33 -1.55 8.72
N VAL A 155 14.10 -0.89 9.85
CA VAL A 155 13.05 -1.28 10.81
C VAL A 155 11.66 -1.00 10.24
N VAL A 156 11.49 0.17 9.60
CA VAL A 156 10.22 0.57 8.98
C VAL A 156 9.91 -0.30 7.79
N SER A 157 10.89 -0.60 6.94
CA SER A 157 10.73 -1.52 5.81
C SER A 157 10.30 -2.92 6.29
N PHE A 158 10.95 -3.46 7.34
CA PHE A 158 10.53 -4.74 7.90
C PHE A 158 9.09 -4.71 8.46
N LEU A 159 8.69 -3.63 9.13
CA LEU A 159 7.32 -3.46 9.62
C LEU A 159 6.31 -3.39 8.46
N GLU A 160 6.68 -2.75 7.36
CA GLU A 160 5.86 -2.71 6.15
C GLU A 160 5.72 -4.08 5.52
N ASP A 161 6.79 -4.89 5.46
CA ASP A 161 6.73 -6.26 4.95
C ASP A 161 5.77 -7.12 5.78
N VAL A 162 5.89 -7.04 7.11
CA VAL A 162 4.98 -7.74 8.03
C VAL A 162 3.55 -7.23 7.86
N ALA A 163 3.35 -5.91 7.75
CA ALA A 163 2.03 -5.34 7.54
C ALA A 163 1.43 -5.78 6.20
N SER A 164 2.20 -5.81 5.13
CA SER A 164 1.79 -6.31 3.81
C SER A 164 1.41 -7.79 3.87
N PHE A 165 2.24 -8.61 4.51
CA PHE A 165 1.98 -10.04 4.66
C PHE A 165 0.69 -10.29 5.44
N VAL A 166 0.53 -9.67 6.61
CA VAL A 166 -0.67 -9.81 7.45
C VAL A 166 -1.90 -9.28 6.71
N THR A 167 -1.82 -8.11 6.08
CA THR A 167 -2.95 -7.52 5.36
C THR A 167 -3.36 -8.38 4.17
N SER A 168 -2.39 -8.98 3.46
CA SER A 168 -2.65 -9.89 2.35
C SER A 168 -3.34 -11.16 2.82
N LEU A 169 -2.85 -11.75 3.91
CA LEU A 169 -3.45 -12.95 4.49
C LEU A 169 -4.86 -12.68 5.01
N VAL A 170 -5.07 -11.54 5.69
CA VAL A 170 -6.39 -11.09 6.14
C VAL A 170 -7.32 -10.84 4.94
N ALA A 171 -6.84 -10.19 3.88
CA ALA A 171 -7.64 -9.91 2.70
C ALA A 171 -8.16 -11.17 2.01
N ILE A 172 -7.34 -12.23 1.99
CA ILE A 172 -7.68 -13.50 1.34
C ILE A 172 -8.53 -14.37 2.27
N LEU A 173 -8.13 -14.56 3.54
CA LEU A 173 -8.79 -15.49 4.46
C LEU A 173 -10.02 -14.90 5.15
N LEU A 174 -9.97 -13.60 5.49
CA LEU A 174 -10.99 -12.92 6.30
C LEU A 174 -11.34 -11.54 5.69
N PRO A 175 -11.84 -11.50 4.43
CA PRO A 175 -12.08 -10.26 3.70
C PRO A 175 -13.00 -9.26 4.41
N LEU A 176 -13.93 -9.73 5.24
CA LEU A 176 -14.78 -8.85 6.05
C LEU A 176 -13.98 -7.99 7.04
N LEU A 177 -12.82 -8.47 7.52
CA LEU A 177 -11.98 -7.73 8.46
C LEU A 177 -11.33 -6.50 7.78
N ILE A 178 -11.27 -6.45 6.45
CA ILE A 178 -10.82 -5.27 5.69
C ILE A 178 -11.71 -4.05 5.96
N LEU A 179 -12.99 -4.23 6.29
CA LEU A 179 -13.87 -3.14 6.70
C LEU A 179 -13.38 -2.40 7.96
N VAL A 180 -12.54 -3.04 8.78
CA VAL A 180 -11.95 -2.45 9.97
C VAL A 180 -10.49 -2.06 9.72
N VAL A 181 -9.71 -2.96 9.12
CA VAL A 181 -8.27 -2.77 8.89
C VAL A 181 -8.01 -1.59 7.96
N PHE A 182 -8.74 -1.48 6.85
CA PHE A 182 -8.50 -0.43 5.85
C PHE A 182 -8.79 0.98 6.39
N PRO A 183 -9.93 1.25 7.05
CA PRO A 183 -10.14 2.55 7.69
C PRO A 183 -9.10 2.88 8.76
N LEU A 184 -8.63 1.89 9.54
CA LEU A 184 -7.56 2.11 10.52
C LEU A 184 -6.24 2.53 9.85
N MET A 185 -5.85 1.87 8.76
CA MET A 185 -4.67 2.26 7.97
C MET A 185 -4.82 3.69 7.40
N VAL A 186 -5.98 4.01 6.84
CA VAL A 186 -6.26 5.36 6.31
C VAL A 186 -6.25 6.40 7.43
N ALA A 187 -6.90 6.13 8.56
CA ALA A 187 -6.97 7.05 9.69
C ALA A 187 -5.59 7.33 10.29
N THR A 188 -4.77 6.30 10.48
CA THR A 188 -3.39 6.45 10.97
C THR A 188 -2.51 7.23 10.00
N GLY A 189 -2.62 6.97 8.69
CA GLY A 189 -1.94 7.73 7.64
C GLY A 189 -2.34 9.21 7.61
N VAL A 190 -3.64 9.50 7.59
CA VAL A 190 -4.19 10.87 7.60
C VAL A 190 -3.79 11.61 8.88
N TRP A 191 -3.88 10.95 10.03
CA TRP A 191 -3.45 11.52 11.32
C TRP A 191 -1.96 11.88 11.30
N ALA A 192 -1.10 11.00 10.79
CA ALA A 192 0.33 11.25 10.68
C ALA A 192 0.63 12.47 9.78
N VAL A 193 -0.04 12.58 8.62
CA VAL A 193 0.11 13.73 7.71
C VAL A 193 -0.39 15.03 8.35
N ARG A 194 -1.57 15.01 8.99
CA ARG A 194 -2.13 16.20 9.67
C ARG A 194 -1.24 16.68 10.81
N ARG A 195 -0.71 15.76 11.63
CA ARG A 195 0.21 16.10 12.73
C ARG A 195 1.50 16.75 12.21
N ARG A 196 2.02 16.27 11.07
CA ARG A 196 3.21 16.87 10.42
C ARG A 196 2.93 18.29 9.94
N ARG A 197 1.78 18.54 9.30
CA ARG A 197 1.40 19.88 8.83
C ARG A 197 1.27 20.88 9.98
N ARG A 198 0.68 20.47 11.12
CA ARG A 198 0.57 21.32 12.32
C ARG A 198 1.94 21.72 12.87
N ARG A 199 2.85 20.76 13.03
CA ARG A 199 4.24 21.03 13.48
C ARG A 199 5.03 21.96 12.56
N ARG A 200 4.74 21.96 11.25
CA ARG A 200 5.38 22.88 10.29
C ARG A 200 4.82 24.30 10.43
N ALA A 201 3.50 24.45 10.64
CA ALA A 201 2.89 25.76 10.85
C ALA A 201 3.44 26.44 12.13
N GLU A 202 3.59 25.68 13.22
CA GLU A 202 4.16 26.17 14.48
C GLU A 202 5.62 26.65 14.33
N ARG A 203 6.42 26.01 13.46
CA ARG A 203 7.81 26.43 13.19
C ARG A 203 7.89 27.71 12.36
N VAL A 204 7.01 27.86 11.36
CA VAL A 204 6.94 29.07 10.53
C VAL A 204 6.54 30.29 11.38
N GLU A 205 5.66 30.11 12.37
CA GLU A 205 5.28 31.17 13.31
C GLU A 205 6.42 31.54 14.27
N GLN A 206 7.27 30.57 14.65
CA GLN A 206 8.46 30.81 15.48
C GLN A 206 9.62 31.48 14.72
N ASP A 207 9.87 31.08 13.46
CA ASP A 207 10.92 31.67 12.60
C ASP A 207 10.49 33.00 11.96
N GLY A 208 9.17 33.23 11.81
CA GLY A 208 8.59 34.46 11.28
C GLY A 208 8.40 35.57 12.33
N ALA A 209 8.63 35.29 13.62
CA ALA A 209 8.59 36.32 14.65
C ALA A 209 9.88 37.18 14.56
N PRO A 210 9.80 38.46 14.15
CA PRO A 210 10.98 39.31 14.07
C PRO A 210 11.67 39.40 15.44
N ALA A 211 12.99 39.17 15.46
CA ALA A 211 13.83 39.12 16.66
C ALA A 211 13.76 40.37 17.58
N GLY A 212 13.08 41.45 17.15
CA GLY A 212 13.01 42.73 17.85
C GLY A 212 11.97 42.87 18.97
N TRP A 213 11.06 41.92 19.18
CA TRP A 213 9.95 42.11 20.14
C TRP A 213 10.19 41.56 21.56
N ARG A 214 11.27 40.79 21.80
CA ARG A 214 11.56 40.24 23.14
C ARG A 214 12.19 41.26 24.11
N GLY A 215 12.59 42.44 23.64
CA GLY A 215 13.33 43.41 24.46
C GLY A 215 12.52 44.55 25.10
N ARG A 216 11.23 44.74 24.78
CA ARG A 216 10.54 46.03 25.03
C ARG A 216 9.44 46.04 26.09
N LEU A 217 9.26 44.96 26.87
CA LEU A 217 8.25 44.93 27.95
C LEU A 217 8.83 44.75 29.37
N GLY A 218 10.16 44.77 29.53
CA GLY A 218 10.81 44.51 30.82
C GLY A 218 11.43 45.71 31.57
N ARG A 219 11.37 46.94 31.03
CA ARG A 219 11.94 48.13 31.69
C ARG A 219 11.05 49.35 31.44
N GLY A 220 10.09 49.56 32.33
CA GLY A 220 9.21 50.73 32.27
C GLY A 220 8.13 50.75 33.34
N GLY A 221 8.40 50.20 34.52
CA GLY A 221 7.57 50.34 35.71
C GLY A 221 8.46 50.88 36.81
N ARG A 222 8.13 52.08 37.27
CA ARG A 222 8.86 52.93 38.21
C ARG A 222 9.05 52.29 39.58
#